data_AF-A0A385BS07-F1
#
_entry.id   AF-A0A385BS07-F1
#
_cell.length_a   1.000
_cell.length_b   1.000
_cell.length_c   1.000
_cell.angle_alpha   90.00
_cell.angle_beta   90.00
_cell.angle_gamma   90.00
#
_symmetry.space_group_name_H-M   'P 1'
#
loop_
_entity.id
_entity.type
_entity.pdbx_description
1 polymer ?
#
loop_
_entity_poly.entity_id
_entity_poly.type
_entity_poly.pdbx_seq_one_letter_code
_entity_poly.pdbx_strand_id
1 'polypeptide(L)'
;MIPTDSEFSMLYFIYGITFTLILYGLFFTSKKKEFWYHLIFYSLYAGLMSYVFSDKENFSGGGSLVVLFYGFIFPVFHLIVYGIIKLIKLIRNNRTEKTV
;
A
#
# COMPACT_ATOMS: atom_id res chain seq x y z
N MET A 1 13.56 11.17 -14.08
CA MET A 1 14.57 10.09 -13.99
C MET A 1 14.13 9.25 -12.82
N ILE A 2 13.91 7.95 -13.00
CA ILE A 2 13.48 7.12 -11.87
C ILE A 2 14.69 6.98 -10.93
N PRO A 3 14.60 7.43 -9.67
CA PRO A 3 15.71 7.27 -8.72
C PRO A 3 16.03 5.78 -8.53
N THR A 4 17.31 5.41 -8.61
CA THR A 4 17.74 4.00 -8.47
C THR A 4 18.58 3.78 -7.22
N ASP A 5 18.66 4.77 -6.33
CA ASP A 5 19.36 4.65 -5.07
C ASP A 5 18.75 3.53 -4.21
N SER A 6 19.54 2.98 -3.28
CA SER A 6 19.12 1.83 -2.47
C SER A 6 17.82 2.06 -1.70
N GLU A 7 17.61 3.28 -1.21
CA GLU A 7 16.41 3.71 -0.49
C GLU A 7 15.15 3.67 -1.38
N PHE A 8 15.25 4.18 -2.60
CA PHE A 8 14.16 4.13 -3.58
C PHE A 8 13.93 2.71 -4.10
N SER A 9 14.99 1.92 -4.26
CA SER A 9 14.89 0.51 -4.62
C SER A 9 14.11 -0.29 -3.56
N MET A 10 14.38 -0.03 -2.28
CA MET A 10 13.61 -0.61 -1.17
C MET A 10 12.14 -0.18 -1.21
N LEU A 11 11.88 1.09 -1.52
CA LEU A 11 10.52 1.60 -1.70
C LEU A 11 9.79 0.84 -2.82
N TYR A 12 10.40 0.69 -3.99
CA TYR A 12 9.81 -0.05 -5.12
C TYR A 12 9.56 -1.51 -4.78
N PHE A 13 10.46 -2.13 -4.03
CA PHE A 13 10.29 -3.50 -3.54
C PHE A 13 9.05 -3.63 -2.65
N ILE A 14 8.81 -2.70 -1.72
CA ILE A 14 7.62 -2.68 -0.87
C ILE A 14 6.34 -2.51 -1.71
N TYR A 15 6.36 -1.61 -2.70
CA TYR A 15 5.25 -1.45 -3.64
C TYR A 15 4.98 -2.75 -4.41
N GLY A 16 6.04 -3.42 -4.88
CA GLY A 16 5.94 -4.69 -5.61
C GLY A 16 5.38 -5.83 -4.74
N ILE A 17 5.83 -5.98 -3.50
CA ILE A 17 5.26 -6.95 -2.54
C ILE A 17 3.79 -6.65 -2.30
N THR A 18 3.47 -5.39 -2.01
CA THR A 18 2.08 -4.97 -1.71
C THR A 18 1.17 -5.28 -2.90
N PHE A 19 1.60 -4.96 -4.12
CA PHE A 19 0.86 -5.28 -5.34
C PHE A 19 0.66 -6.78 -5.52
N THR A 20 1.72 -7.57 -5.33
CA THR A 20 1.68 -9.03 -5.44
C THR A 20 0.70 -9.64 -4.43
N LEU A 21 0.66 -9.15 -3.20
CA LEU A 21 -0.31 -9.59 -2.18
C LEU A 21 -1.76 -9.26 -2.57
N ILE A 22 -1.99 -8.09 -3.17
CA ILE A 22 -3.32 -7.70 -3.67
C ILE A 22 -3.74 -8.63 -4.81
N LEU A 23 -2.86 -8.87 -5.78
CA LEU A 23 -3.12 -9.80 -6.88
C LEU A 23 -3.39 -11.22 -6.37
N TYR A 24 -2.57 -11.70 -5.44
CA TYR A 24 -2.77 -13.01 -4.81
C TYR A 24 -4.16 -13.10 -4.18
N GLY A 25 -4.60 -12.07 -3.46
CA GLY A 25 -5.95 -12.01 -2.91
C GLY A 25 -7.07 -12.00 -3.96
N LEU A 26 -6.87 -11.32 -5.09
CA LEU A 26 -7.82 -11.31 -6.21
C LEU A 26 -7.96 -12.68 -6.88
N PHE A 27 -6.85 -13.39 -7.09
CA PHE A 27 -6.85 -14.67 -7.79
C PHE A 27 -7.28 -15.83 -6.89
N PHE A 28 -6.81 -15.87 -5.64
CA PHE A 28 -6.90 -17.07 -4.80
C PHE A 28 -7.89 -16.97 -3.61
N THR A 29 -8.52 -15.81 -3.35
CA THR A 29 -9.47 -15.66 -2.24
C THR A 29 -10.92 -15.54 -2.72
N SER A 30 -11.88 -16.06 -1.95
CA SER A 30 -13.32 -15.95 -2.23
C SER A 30 -13.85 -14.51 -2.09
N LYS A 31 -13.21 -13.68 -1.27
CA LYS A 31 -13.55 -12.28 -1.00
C LYS A 31 -12.98 -11.29 -2.03
N LYS A 32 -13.09 -11.60 -3.31
CA LYS A 32 -12.50 -10.81 -4.41
C LYS A 32 -12.89 -9.33 -4.39
N LYS A 33 -14.12 -9.01 -3.99
CA LYS A 33 -14.61 -7.61 -3.87
C LYS A 33 -13.75 -6.77 -2.92
N GLU A 34 -13.34 -7.32 -1.77
CA GLU A 34 -12.47 -6.61 -0.83
C GLU A 34 -11.12 -6.26 -1.47
N PHE A 35 -10.54 -7.21 -2.22
CA PHE A 35 -9.26 -7.01 -2.90
C PHE A 35 -9.36 -6.07 -4.12
N TRP A 36 -10.52 -5.96 -4.76
CA TRP A 36 -10.74 -4.93 -5.78
C TRP A 36 -10.65 -3.52 -5.21
N TYR A 37 -11.22 -3.27 -4.02
CA TYR A 37 -11.04 -1.98 -3.36
C TYR A 37 -9.55 -1.72 -3.05
N HIS A 38 -8.84 -2.72 -2.52
CA HIS A 38 -7.40 -2.58 -2.28
C HIS A 38 -6.63 -2.25 -3.56
N LEU A 39 -6.96 -2.89 -4.68
CA LEU A 39 -6.34 -2.61 -5.97
C LEU A 39 -6.62 -1.18 -6.44
N ILE A 40 -7.87 -0.71 -6.34
CA ILE A 40 -8.24 0.65 -6.75
C ILE A 40 -7.47 1.69 -5.92
N PHE A 41 -7.49 1.58 -4.59
CA PHE A 41 -6.75 2.52 -3.73
C PHE A 41 -5.25 2.44 -3.96
N TYR A 42 -4.71 1.22 -4.11
CA TYR A 42 -3.31 1.00 -4.47
C TYR A 42 -2.92 1.73 -5.75
N SER A 43 -3.70 1.55 -6.82
CA SER A 43 -3.44 2.18 -8.11
C SER A 43 -3.52 3.69 -8.05
N LEU A 44 -4.41 4.26 -7.24
CA LEU A 44 -4.53 5.72 -7.07
C LEU A 44 -3.27 6.32 -6.45
N TYR A 45 -2.80 5.81 -5.31
CA TYR A 45 -1.61 6.36 -4.69
C TYR A 45 -0.32 5.97 -5.44
N ALA A 46 -0.25 4.78 -6.04
CA ALA A 46 0.89 4.38 -6.86
C ALA A 46 0.99 5.24 -8.13
N GLY A 47 -0.16 5.58 -8.75
CA GLY A 47 -0.23 6.52 -9.86
C GLY A 47 0.22 7.93 -9.45
N LEU A 48 -0.24 8.41 -8.29
CA LEU A 48 0.22 9.69 -7.72
C LEU A 48 1.74 9.69 -7.51
N MET A 49 2.29 8.66 -6.87
CA MET A 49 3.73 8.57 -6.65
C MET A 49 4.52 8.45 -7.97
N SER A 50 3.98 7.73 -8.96
CA SER A 50 4.59 7.66 -10.30
C SER A 50 4.64 9.03 -10.97
N TYR A 51 3.58 9.83 -10.82
CA TYR A 51 3.57 11.22 -11.27
C TYR A 51 4.63 12.06 -10.56
N VAL A 52 4.71 11.97 -9.22
CA VAL A 52 5.72 12.67 -8.41
C VAL A 52 7.14 12.27 -8.82
N PHE A 53 7.40 10.98 -9.08
CA PHE A 53 8.71 10.49 -9.49
C PHE A 53 9.11 10.89 -10.93
N SER A 54 8.13 11.26 -11.75
CA SER A 54 8.38 11.64 -13.15
C SER A 54 9.03 13.01 -13.26
N ASP A 55 8.76 13.91 -12.31
CA ASP A 55 9.29 15.26 -12.28
C ASP A 55 10.62 15.32 -11.51
N LYS A 56 11.67 15.84 -12.18
CA LYS A 56 13.01 15.96 -11.60
C LYS A 56 13.08 17.06 -10.54
N GLU A 57 12.24 18.09 -10.61
CA GLU A 57 12.26 19.20 -9.67
C GLU A 57 11.90 18.75 -8.25
N ASN A 58 11.06 17.70 -8.13
CA ASN A 58 10.69 17.08 -6.85
C ASN A 58 11.88 16.47 -6.08
N PHE A 59 13.01 16.22 -6.76
CA PHE A 59 14.21 15.67 -6.15
C PHE A 59 15.28 16.73 -5.86
N SER A 60 15.05 17.99 -6.27
CA SER A 60 15.97 19.09 -6.06
C SER A 60 15.90 19.62 -4.62
N GLY A 61 16.96 20.27 -4.13
CA GLY A 61 16.96 20.96 -2.83
C GLY A 61 16.69 20.09 -1.60
N GLY A 62 16.92 18.77 -1.68
CA GLY A 62 16.60 17.82 -0.60
C GLY A 62 15.17 17.28 -0.64
N GLY A 63 14.37 17.62 -1.66
CA GLY A 63 13.02 17.10 -1.84
C GLY A 63 12.94 15.56 -1.98
N SER A 64 14.05 14.91 -2.35
CA SER A 64 14.15 13.45 -2.41
C SER A 64 13.74 12.77 -1.10
N LEU A 65 14.11 13.33 0.06
CA LEU A 65 13.76 12.78 1.37
C LEU A 65 12.25 12.85 1.62
N VAL A 66 11.62 13.96 1.24
CA VAL A 66 10.18 14.18 1.39
C VAL A 66 9.40 13.20 0.49
N VAL A 67 9.84 13.07 -0.76
CA VAL A 67 9.29 12.14 -1.75
C VAL A 67 9.42 10.69 -1.26
N LEU A 68 10.57 10.31 -0.69
CA LEU A 68 10.80 8.99 -0.13
C LEU A 68 9.90 8.71 1.10
N PHE A 69 9.80 9.68 2.02
CA PHE A 69 8.99 9.58 3.22
C PHE A 69 7.51 9.37 2.91
N TYR A 70 6.93 10.23 2.05
CA TYR A 70 5.55 10.07 1.63
C TYR A 70 5.34 8.81 0.81
N GLY A 71 6.30 8.47 -0.05
CA GLY A 71 6.30 7.21 -0.79
C GLY A 71 6.14 6.00 0.12
N PHE A 72 6.90 5.96 1.23
CA PHE A 72 6.88 4.85 2.19
C PHE A 72 5.61 4.82 3.05
N ILE A 73 5.07 5.99 3.40
CA ILE A 73 3.88 6.11 4.25
C ILE A 73 2.66 5.46 3.62
N PHE A 74 2.43 5.61 2.31
CA PHE A 74 1.22 5.09 1.66
C PHE A 74 1.04 3.57 1.79
N PRO A 75 2.00 2.71 1.38
CA PRO A 75 1.85 1.26 1.50
C PRO A 75 1.80 0.80 2.96
N VAL A 76 2.58 1.42 3.85
CA VAL A 76 2.55 1.09 5.29
C VAL A 76 1.19 1.40 5.89
N PHE A 77 0.67 2.60 5.63
CA PHE A 77 -0.63 3.01 6.13
C PHE A 77 -1.75 2.12 5.57
N HIS A 78 -1.69 1.76 4.29
CA HIS A 78 -2.65 0.84 3.67
C HIS A 78 -2.68 -0.53 4.37
N LEU A 79 -1.51 -1.09 4.70
CA LEU A 79 -1.39 -2.35 5.42
C LEU A 79 -1.90 -2.23 6.87
N ILE A 80 -1.60 -1.12 7.56
CA ILE A 80 -2.08 -0.85 8.92
C ILE A 80 -3.61 -0.78 8.94
N VAL A 81 -4.21 0.03 8.06
CA VAL A 81 -5.67 0.18 7.98
C VAL A 81 -6.32 -1.17 7.69
N TYR A 82 -5.77 -1.94 6.75
CA TYR A 82 -6.26 -3.29 6.47
C TYR A 82 -6.17 -4.23 7.69
N GLY A 83 -5.03 -4.21 8.39
CA GLY A 83 -4.82 -4.98 9.61
C GLY A 83 -5.82 -4.63 10.70
N ILE A 84 -6.06 -3.35 10.95
CA ILE A 84 -7.05 -2.85 11.92
C ILE A 84 -8.46 -3.32 11.55
N ILE A 85 -8.87 -3.19 10.28
CA ILE A 85 -10.20 -3.63 9.82
C ILE A 85 -10.37 -5.14 10.06
N LYS A 86 -9.35 -5.94 9.75
CA LYS A 86 -9.38 -7.40 10.01
C LYS A 86 -9.45 -7.71 11.49
N LEU A 87 -8.67 -7.02 12.33
CA LEU A 87 -8.66 -7.20 13.77
C LEU A 87 -10.03 -6.89 14.37
N ILE A 88 -10.67 -5.78 13.97
CA ILE A 88 -12.02 -5.41 14.43
C ILE A 88 -13.04 -6.48 14.02
N LYS A 89 -12.99 -6.96 12.76
CA LYS A 89 -13.87 -8.04 12.28
C LYS A 89 -13.69 -9.32 13.12
N LEU A 90 -12.45 -9.70 13.43
CA LEU A 90 -12.13 -10.86 14.25
C LEU A 90 -12.69 -10.73 15.68
N ILE A 91 -12.44 -9.59 16.33
CA ILE A 91 -12.93 -9.31 17.69
C ILE A 91 -14.46 -9.36 17.74
N ARG A 92 -15.15 -8.79 16.74
CA ARG A 92 -16.61 -8.81 16.65
C ARG A 92 -17.16 -10.23 16.48
N ASN A 93 -16.58 -11.03 15.59
CA ASN A 93 -17.04 -12.40 15.37
C ASN A 93 -16.89 -13.26 16.63
N ASN A 94 -15.73 -13.20 17.30
CA ASN A 94 -15.48 -13.94 18.54
C ASN A 94 -16.43 -13.54 19.70
N ARG A 95 -16.91 -12.29 19.71
CA ARG A 95 -17.92 -11.84 20.69
C ARG A 95 -19.29 -12.47 20.44
N THR A 96 -19.64 -12.66 19.17
CA THR A 96 -20.95 -13.18 18.75
C THR A 96 -21.07 -14.67 19.03
N GLU A 97 -19.98 -15.43 18.85
CA GLU A 97 -19.91 -16.86 19.19
C GLU A 97 -19.98 -17.13 20.71
N LYS A 98 -19.64 -16.16 21.56
CA LYS A 98 -19.73 -16.31 23.02
C LYS A 98 -21.13 -16.04 23.59
N THR A 99 -22.04 -15.52 22.77
CA THR A 99 -23.40 -15.12 23.16
C THR A 99 -24.50 -16.05 22.63
N VAL A 100 -24.13 -17.05 21.83
CA VAL A 100 -24.99 -18.12 21.30
C VAL A 100 -24.64 -19.41 22.02
#